data_AF-A0A952V384-F1
#
_entry.id   AF-A0A952V384-F1
#
_cell.length_a   1.000
_cell.length_b   1.000
_cell.length_c   1.000
_cell.angle_alpha   90.00
_cell.angle_beta   90.00
_cell.angle_gamma   90.00
#
_symmetry.space_group_name_H-M   'P 1'
#
loop_
_entity.id
_entity.type
_entity.pdbx_description
1 polymer ?
#
loop_
_entity_poly.entity_id
_entity_poly.type
_entity_poly.pdbx_seq_one_letter_code
_entity_poly.pdbx_strand_id
1 'polypeptide(L)'
;MPHVVELVASWIVTTTLTFLVIIVDERRVLSESQLERAWPPSSRDAAVIAFGPLAIPFHFMRTRGGFRGLRDVLGIFLGLALGVVALVLVVVVTSFVLTALFWALGLPEPPE
;
A
#
# COMPACT_ATOMS: atom_id res chain seq x y z
N MET A 1 -10.96 -20.52 -16.27
CA MET A 1 -9.71 -19.78 -16.52
C MET A 1 -9.81 -18.26 -16.36
N PRO A 2 -10.87 -17.53 -16.79
CA PRO A 2 -10.89 -16.06 -16.68
C PRO A 2 -10.73 -15.57 -15.23
N HIS A 3 -11.40 -16.22 -14.27
CA HIS A 3 -11.26 -15.89 -12.84
C HIS A 3 -9.83 -16.07 -12.28
N VAL A 4 -9.06 -17.03 -12.81
CA VAL A 4 -7.67 -17.23 -12.35
C VAL A 4 -6.79 -16.12 -12.90
N VAL A 5 -7.00 -15.72 -14.15
CA VAL A 5 -6.27 -14.60 -14.78
C VAL A 5 -6.58 -13.29 -14.04
N GLU A 6 -7.85 -13.05 -13.72
CA GLU A 6 -8.30 -11.91 -12.92
C GLU A 6 -7.67 -11.88 -11.54
N LEU A 7 -7.73 -12.99 -10.80
CA LEU A 7 -7.12 -13.09 -9.48
C LEU A 7 -5.62 -12.82 -9.52
N VAL A 8 -4.90 -13.43 -10.46
CA VAL A 8 -3.46 -13.28 -10.60
C VAL A 8 -3.08 -11.86 -11.02
N ALA A 9 -3.80 -11.28 -11.99
CA ALA A 9 -3.56 -9.90 -12.44
C ALA A 9 -3.81 -8.90 -11.31
N SER A 10 -4.93 -9.05 -10.59
CA SER A 10 -5.27 -8.22 -9.43
C SER A 10 -4.20 -8.32 -8.35
N TRP A 11 -3.80 -9.54 -7.97
CA TRP A 11 -2.76 -9.76 -6.99
C TRP A 11 -1.42 -9.11 -7.40
N ILE A 12 -0.96 -9.32 -8.64
CA ILE A 12 0.29 -8.72 -9.14
C ILE A 12 0.23 -7.20 -9.08
N VAL A 13 -0.83 -6.59 -9.61
CA VAL A 13 -0.97 -5.12 -9.69
C VAL A 13 -1.04 -4.53 -8.29
N THR A 14 -1.91 -5.05 -7.44
CA THR A 14 -2.12 -4.54 -6.08
C THR A 14 -0.88 -4.71 -5.22
N THR A 15 -0.21 -5.87 -5.26
CA THR A 15 1.03 -6.10 -4.51
C THR A 15 2.15 -5.18 -4.99
N THR A 16 2.30 -5.01 -6.31
CA THR A 16 3.31 -4.10 -6.89
C THR A 16 3.07 -2.65 -6.47
N LEU A 17 1.82 -2.16 -6.55
CA LEU A 17 1.47 -0.81 -6.12
C LEU A 17 1.68 -0.60 -4.62
N THR A 18 1.37 -1.61 -3.80
CA THR A 18 1.60 -1.59 -2.36
C THR A 18 3.09 -1.42 -2.05
N PHE A 19 3.96 -2.22 -2.68
CA PHE A 19 5.40 -2.06 -2.56
C PHE A 19 5.87 -0.69 -3.02
N LEU A 20 5.37 -0.23 -4.17
CA LEU A 20 5.76 1.05 -4.75
C LEU A 20 5.46 2.21 -3.81
N VAL A 21 4.25 2.25 -3.24
CA VAL A 21 3.86 3.30 -2.28
C VAL A 21 4.80 3.34 -1.09
N ILE A 22 5.08 2.19 -0.47
CA ILE A 22 5.95 2.12 0.71
C ILE A 22 7.39 2.53 0.36
N ILE A 23 7.93 2.03 -0.75
CA ILE A 23 9.31 2.33 -1.17
C ILE A 23 9.47 3.80 -1.56
N VAL A 24 8.50 4.38 -2.28
CA VAL A 24 8.52 5.80 -2.64
C VAL A 24 8.46 6.65 -1.38
N ASP A 25 7.60 6.29 -0.44
CA ASP A 25 7.47 6.97 0.83
C ASP A 25 8.78 6.96 1.63
N GLU A 26 9.41 5.79 1.78
CA GLU A 26 10.71 5.61 2.44
C GLU A 26 11.82 6.44 1.79
N ARG A 27 11.84 6.53 0.46
CA ARG A 27 12.94 7.16 -0.29
C ARG A 27 12.78 8.65 -0.57
N ARG A 28 11.54 9.15 -0.59
CA ARG A 28 11.23 10.50 -1.10
C ARG A 28 10.52 11.39 -0.10
N VAL A 29 9.87 10.82 0.91
CA VAL A 29 8.97 11.57 1.81
C VAL A 29 9.51 11.60 3.24
N LEU A 30 10.08 10.48 3.70
CA LEU A 30 10.54 10.36 5.08
C LEU A 30 11.79 11.19 5.39
N SER A 31 11.78 11.84 6.56
CA SER A 31 13.00 12.34 7.20
C SER A 31 13.82 11.20 7.81
N GLU A 32 15.10 11.45 8.11
CA GLU A 32 15.99 10.44 8.71
C GLU A 32 15.41 9.82 9.99
N SER A 33 14.88 10.64 10.89
CA SER A 33 14.30 10.17 12.17
C SER A 33 13.00 9.38 12.01
N GLN A 34 12.28 9.57 10.89
CA GLN A 34 11.12 8.75 10.56
C GLN A 34 11.54 7.45 9.87
N LEU A 35 12.59 7.49 9.05
CA LEU A 35 13.15 6.33 8.38
C LEU A 35 13.74 5.32 9.38
N GLU A 36 14.33 5.78 10.48
CA GLU A 36 14.75 4.91 11.60
C GLU A 36 13.60 4.09 12.20
N ARG A 37 12.35 4.57 12.06
CA ARG A 37 11.16 3.85 12.51
C ARG A 37 10.55 2.94 11.44
N ALA A 38 10.96 3.08 10.18
CA ALA A 38 10.48 2.24 9.09
C ALA A 38 10.83 0.76 9.36
N TRP A 39 10.14 -0.14 8.67
CA TRP A 39 10.44 -1.56 8.78
C TRP A 39 11.80 -1.86 8.12
N PRO A 40 12.58 -2.81 8.67
CA PRO A 40 13.65 -3.44 7.91
C PRO A 40 13.08 -4.02 6.59
N PRO A 41 13.84 -4.04 5.48
CA PRO A 41 13.33 -4.51 4.20
C PRO A 41 12.67 -5.89 4.25
N SER A 42 13.25 -6.85 4.96
CA SER A 42 12.68 -8.20 5.11
C SER A 42 11.33 -8.19 5.84
N SER A 43 11.19 -7.40 6.91
CA SER A 43 9.93 -7.28 7.66
C SER A 43 8.86 -6.53 6.86
N ARG A 44 9.25 -5.52 6.08
CA ARG A 44 8.34 -4.83 5.15
C ARG A 44 7.80 -5.81 4.12
N ASP A 45 8.70 -6.56 3.48
CA ASP A 45 8.31 -7.49 2.42
C ASP A 45 7.38 -8.59 2.99
N ALA A 46 7.69 -9.12 4.17
CA ALA A 46 6.81 -10.05 4.88
C ALA A 46 5.44 -9.43 5.21
N ALA A 47 5.40 -8.17 5.65
CA ALA A 47 4.15 -7.48 5.97
C ALA A 47 3.29 -7.26 4.71
N VAL A 48 3.89 -6.88 3.58
CA VAL A 48 3.16 -6.72 2.31
C VAL A 48 2.61 -8.05 1.81
N ILE A 49 3.37 -9.15 1.94
CA ILE A 49 2.90 -10.48 1.52
C ILE A 49 1.76 -10.97 2.44
N ALA A 50 1.89 -10.79 3.76
CA ALA A 50 0.92 -11.30 4.72
C ALA A 50 -0.38 -10.47 4.79
N PHE A 51 -0.28 -9.15 4.66
CA PHE A 51 -1.41 -8.23 4.86
C PHE A 51 -1.87 -7.52 3.58
N GLY A 52 -1.13 -7.67 2.48
CA GLY A 52 -1.44 -6.99 1.22
C GLY A 52 -1.49 -5.47 1.40
N PRO A 53 -2.47 -4.79 0.80
CA PRO A 53 -2.64 -3.33 0.90
C PRO A 53 -2.81 -2.80 2.32
N LEU A 54 -3.27 -3.64 3.26
CA LEU A 54 -3.41 -3.23 4.66
C LEU A 54 -2.05 -2.95 5.31
N ALA A 55 -0.94 -3.40 4.74
CA ALA A 55 0.40 -3.01 5.17
C ALA A 55 0.64 -1.48 5.08
N ILE A 56 -0.06 -0.78 4.17
CA ILE A 56 0.09 0.67 3.95
C ILE A 56 -0.29 1.46 5.20
N PRO A 57 -1.51 1.37 5.76
CA PRO A 57 -1.85 2.12 6.97
C PRO A 57 -0.94 1.79 8.16
N PHE A 58 -0.53 0.53 8.32
CA PHE A 58 0.43 0.17 9.38
C PHE A 58 1.80 0.82 9.19
N HIS A 59 2.32 0.85 7.96
CA HIS A 59 3.57 1.54 7.63
C HIS A 59 3.51 3.01 8.01
N PHE A 60 2.47 3.72 7.58
CA PHE A 60 2.32 5.15 7.84
C PHE A 60 2.11 5.46 9.32
N MET A 61 1.29 4.68 10.05
CA MET A 61 1.15 4.83 11.51
C MET A 61 2.49 4.72 12.22
N ARG A 62 3.29 3.69 11.87
CA ARG A 62 4.57 3.40 12.53
C ARG A 62 5.62 4.49 12.29
N THR A 63 5.66 5.03 11.08
CA THR A 63 6.68 6.00 10.66
C THR A 63 6.32 7.42 11.09
N ARG A 64 5.03 7.75 11.24
CA ARG A 64 4.57 9.12 11.58
C ARG A 64 4.25 9.29 13.05
N GLY A 65 3.92 8.22 13.76
CA GLY A 65 3.55 8.23 15.16
C GLY A 65 4.55 7.56 16.09
N GLY A 66 4.27 7.68 17.38
CA GLY A 66 5.04 7.07 18.46
C GLY A 66 4.31 7.20 19.80
N PHE A 67 4.89 6.65 20.86
CA PHE A 67 4.27 6.62 22.19
C PHE A 67 5.02 7.47 23.23
N ARG A 68 5.93 8.36 22.81
CA ARG A 68 6.75 9.14 23.75
C ARG A 68 6.07 10.42 24.23
N GLY A 69 5.00 10.87 23.59
CA GLY A 69 4.23 12.04 24.03
C GLY A 69 2.97 12.29 23.18
N LEU A 70 2.18 13.30 23.58
CA LEU A 70 0.89 13.63 22.96
C LEU A 70 1.01 13.94 21.46
N ARG A 71 2.10 14.61 21.07
CA ARG A 71 2.44 14.91 19.66
C ARG A 71 2.67 13.64 18.84
N ASP A 72 3.30 12.63 19.43
CA ASP A 72 3.58 11.37 18.74
C ASP A 72 2.31 10.52 18.59
N VAL A 73 1.40 10.59 19.56
CA VAL A 73 0.07 9.95 19.46
C VAL A 73 -0.76 10.58 18.35
N LEU A 74 -0.75 11.92 18.23
CA LEU A 74 -1.35 12.61 17.08
C LEU A 74 -0.72 12.17 15.76
N GLY A 75 0.58 11.90 15.75
CA GLY A 75 1.30 11.33 14.61
C GLY A 75 0.80 9.94 14.21
N ILE A 76 0.31 9.11 15.14
CA ILE A 76 -0.30 7.81 14.82
C ILE A 76 -1.60 8.01 14.04
N PHE A 77 -2.49 8.90 14.51
CA PHE A 77 -3.76 9.17 13.83
C PHE A 77 -3.55 9.82 12.46
N LEU A 78 -2.61 10.76 12.35
CA LEU A 78 -2.27 11.37 11.07
C LEU A 78 -1.65 10.34 10.11
N GLY A 79 -0.77 9.47 10.62
CA GLY A 79 -0.21 8.36 9.87
C GLY A 79 -1.29 7.40 9.38
N LEU A 80 -2.25 7.04 10.24
CA LEU A 80 -3.37 6.20 9.85
C LEU A 80 -4.22 6.86 8.76
N ALA A 81 -4.58 8.14 8.92
CA ALA A 81 -5.37 8.87 7.93
C ALA A 81 -4.67 8.92 6.57
N LEU A 82 -3.38 9.29 6.53
CA LEU A 82 -2.58 9.29 5.31
C LEU A 82 -2.47 7.89 4.71
N GLY A 83 -2.28 6.88 5.55
CA GLY A 83 -2.22 5.48 5.12
C GLY A 83 -3.53 4.96 4.54
N VAL A 84 -4.68 5.39 5.08
CA VAL A 84 -6.00 5.09 4.51
C VAL A 84 -6.18 5.79 3.17
N VAL A 85 -5.78 7.06 3.04
CA VAL A 85 -5.82 7.77 1.75
C VAL A 85 -4.95 7.06 0.71
N ALA A 86 -3.74 6.65 1.08
CA ALA A 86 -2.83 5.91 0.20
C ALA A 86 -3.40 4.52 -0.16
N LEU A 87 -4.02 3.82 0.78
CA LEU A 87 -4.71 2.56 0.53
C LEU A 87 -5.85 2.73 -0.49
N VAL A 88 -6.71 3.74 -0.29
CA VAL A 88 -7.81 4.05 -1.22
C VAL A 88 -7.24 4.36 -2.61
N LEU A 89 -6.16 5.13 -2.70
CA LEU A 89 -5.50 5.41 -3.97
C LEU A 89 -4.99 4.13 -4.64
N VAL A 90 -4.38 3.21 -3.90
CA VAL A 90 -3.93 1.92 -4.46
C VAL A 90 -5.10 1.11 -5.01
N VAL A 91 -6.23 1.06 -4.29
CA VAL A 91 -7.43 0.35 -4.74
C VAL A 91 -7.96 0.99 -6.02
N VAL A 92 -8.14 2.31 -6.03
CA VAL A 92 -8.63 3.06 -7.19
C VAL A 92 -7.73 2.85 -8.41
N VAL A 93 -6.41 3.01 -8.25
CA VAL A 93 -5.44 2.81 -9.34
C VAL A 93 -5.43 1.36 -9.81
N THR A 94 -5.53 0.38 -8.91
CA THR A 94 -5.65 -1.03 -9.28
C THR A 94 -6.87 -1.24 -10.16
N SER A 95 -8.05 -0.75 -9.75
CA SER A 95 -9.29 -0.89 -10.53
C SER A 95 -9.13 -0.31 -11.93
N PHE A 96 -8.61 0.91 -12.05
CA PHE A 96 -8.36 1.53 -13.36
C PHE A 96 -7.38 0.72 -14.22
N VAL A 97 -6.29 0.22 -13.65
CA VAL A 97 -5.28 -0.57 -14.37
C VAL A 97 -5.88 -1.90 -14.84
N LEU A 98 -6.65 -2.59 -14.00
CA LEU A 98 -7.27 -3.85 -14.36
C LEU A 98 -8.33 -3.66 -15.45
N THR A 99 -9.22 -2.66 -15.33
CA THR A 99 -10.20 -2.35 -16.36
C THR A 99 -9.52 -2.05 -17.70
N ALA A 100 -8.48 -1.21 -17.70
CA ALA A 100 -7.74 -0.88 -18.92
C ALA A 100 -7.03 -2.09 -19.52
N LEU A 101 -6.41 -2.94 -18.69
CA LEU A 101 -5.72 -4.15 -19.11
C LEU A 101 -6.69 -5.16 -19.74
N PHE A 102 -7.85 -5.38 -19.10
CA PHE A 102 -8.84 -6.34 -19.57
C PHE A 102 -9.48 -5.89 -20.88
N TRP A 103 -9.80 -4.60 -20.96
CA TRP A 103 -10.26 -3.97 -22.20
C TRP A 103 -9.25 -4.13 -23.34
N ALA A 104 -7.96 -3.83 -23.08
CA ALA A 104 -6.90 -3.94 -24.09
C ALA A 104 -6.67 -5.38 -24.57
N LEU A 105 -6.94 -6.37 -23.71
CA LEU A 105 -6.81 -7.79 -24.03
C LEU A 105 -8.09 -8.40 -24.61
N GLY A 106 -9.18 -7.64 -24.75
CA GLY A 106 -10.48 -8.15 -25.20
C GLY A 106 -11.11 -9.15 -24.23
N LEU A 107 -10.75 -9.08 -22.95
CA LEU A 107 -11.30 -9.92 -21.89
C LEU A 107 -12.59 -9.30 -21.33
N PRO A 108 -13.56 -10.10 -20.87
CA PRO A 108 -14.74 -9.59 -20.19
C PRO A 108 -14.34 -8.81 -18.93
N GLU A 109 -14.99 -7.69 -18.66
CA GLU A 109 -14.70 -6.86 -17.48
C GLU A 109 -14.90 -7.66 -16.18
N PRO A 110 -14.05 -7.42 -15.16
CA PRO A 110 -14.21 -8.06 -13.86
C PRO A 110 -15.54 -7.64 -13.22
N PRO A 111 -16.27 -8.56 -12.55
CA PRO A 111 -17.48 -8.21 -11.81
C PRO A 111 -17.16 -7.25 -10.65
N GLU A 112 -18.00 -6.23 -10.47
CA GLU A 112 -17.92 -5.26 -9.35
C GLU A 112 -18.11 -5.90 -7.97
#